data_AF-A0A4Q3W6M0-F1
#
_entry.id   AF-A0A4Q3W6M0-F1
#
_cell.length_a   1.000
_cell.length_b   1.000
_cell.length_c   1.000
_cell.angle_alpha   90.00
_cell.angle_beta   90.00
_cell.angle_gamma   90.00
#
_symmetry.space_group_name_H-M   'P 1'
#
loop_
_entity.id
_entity.type
_entity.pdbx_description
1 polymer ?
#
loop_
_entity_poly.entity_id
_entity_poly.type
_entity_poly.pdbx_seq_one_letter_code
_entity_poly.pdbx_strand_id
1 'polypeptide(L)' 'PQIALAWTLNQPGSTFALVGPANLEQLEECVKATEIKLTPEELLWLETGVE' A
#
# COMPACT_ATOMS: atom_id res chain seq x y z
N PRO A 1 2.43 8.10 2.91
CA PRO A 1 1.61 6.87 3.18
C PRO A 1 1.59 5.81 2.06
N GLN A 2 2.27 6.05 0.92
CA GLN A 2 2.16 5.24 -0.29
C GLN A 2 2.46 3.74 -0.08
N ILE A 3 3.54 3.39 0.62
CA ILE A 3 3.93 1.98 0.81
C ILE A 3 2.99 1.20 1.74
N ALA A 4 2.49 1.82 2.81
CA ALA A 4 1.55 1.19 3.74
C ALA A 4 0.19 0.91 3.07
N LEU A 5 -0.27 1.86 2.24
CA LEU A 5 -1.47 1.69 1.44
C LEU A 5 -1.29 0.59 0.38
N ALA A 6 -0.17 0.60 -0.34
CA ALA A 6 0.17 -0.45 -1.29
C ALA A 6 0.23 -1.83 -0.61
N TRP A 7 0.89 -1.95 0.53
CA TRP A 7 0.95 -3.20 1.30
C TRP A 7 -0.44 -3.71 1.66
N THR A 8 -1.33 -2.83 2.11
CA THR A 8 -2.72 -3.17 2.45
C THR A 8 -3.48 -3.70 1.23
N LEU A 9 -3.33 -3.04 0.07
CA LEU A 9 -4.00 -3.43 -1.18
C LEU A 9 -3.42 -4.69 -1.83
N ASN A 10 -2.22 -5.12 -1.43
CA ASN A 10 -1.58 -6.34 -1.92
C ASN A 10 -1.80 -7.54 -0.96
N GLN A 11 -2.58 -7.38 0.12
CA GLN A 11 -2.91 -8.50 1.00
C GLN A 11 -3.80 -9.55 0.30
N PRO A 12 -3.64 -10.84 0.60
CA PRO A 12 -4.49 -11.89 0.05
C PRO A 12 -5.95 -11.71 0.51
N GLY A 13 -6.90 -11.85 -0.41
CA GLY A 13 -8.33 -11.75 -0.13
C GLY A 13 -8.97 -10.43 -0.60
N SER A 14 -10.22 -10.19 -0.21
CA SER A 14 -10.94 -8.95 -0.54
C SER A 14 -10.61 -7.86 0.48
N THR A 15 -9.43 -7.26 0.34
CA THR A 15 -8.95 -6.18 1.21
C THR A 15 -9.19 -4.83 0.55
N PHE A 16 -9.74 -3.89 1.32
CA PHE A 16 -10.00 -2.52 0.86
C PHE A 16 -9.41 -1.53 1.85
N ALA A 17 -8.65 -0.57 1.35
CA ALA A 17 -8.06 0.47 2.18
C ALA A 17 -8.93 1.73 2.17
N LEU A 18 -9.48 2.09 3.33
CA LEU A 18 -10.19 3.36 3.52
C LEU A 18 -9.18 4.46 3.84
N VAL A 19 -9.17 5.53 3.04
CA VAL A 19 -8.23 6.65 3.20
C VAL A 19 -8.96 7.98 3.31
N GLY A 20 -8.42 8.90 4.10
CA GLY A 20 -8.92 10.26 4.30
C GLY A 20 -7.83 11.30 4.06
N PRO A 21 -7.43 11.56 2.81
CA PRO A 21 -6.44 12.58 2.50
C PRO A 21 -6.95 13.97 2.89
N ALA A 22 -6.10 14.79 3.52
CA ALA A 22 -6.47 16.13 3.99
C ALA A 22 -6.37 17.20 2.88
N ASN A 23 -5.70 16.89 1.76
CA ASN A 23 -5.50 17.78 0.63
C ASN A 23 -5.33 16.99 -0.68
N LEU A 24 -5.24 17.72 -1.79
CA LEU A 24 -5.15 17.12 -3.13
C LEU A 24 -3.84 16.35 -3.34
N GLU A 25 -2.72 16.87 -2.85
CA GLU A 25 -1.41 16.21 -2.97
C GLU A 25 -1.43 14.81 -2.30
N GLN A 26 -1.99 14.72 -1.10
CA GLN A 26 -2.16 13.43 -0.40
C GLN A 26 -3.12 12.49 -1.14
N LEU A 27 -4.18 13.02 -1.76
CA LEU A 27 -5.08 12.22 -2.59
C LEU A 27 -4.32 11.62 -3.78
N GLU A 28 -3.50 12.41 -4.46
CA GLU A 28 -2.68 11.95 -5.58
C GLU A 28 -1.68 10.87 -5.14
N GLU A 29 -1.05 11.02 -3.97
CA GLU A 29 -0.21 9.96 -3.39
C GLU A 29 -0.99 8.66 -3.12
N CYS A 30 -2.22 8.78 -2.59
CA CYS A 30 -3.09 7.64 -2.37
C CYS A 30 -3.44 6.92 -3.67
N VAL A 31 -3.75 7.65 -4.74
CA VAL A 31 -4.04 7.08 -6.06
C VAL A 31 -2.80 6.34 -6.60
N LYS A 32 -1.62 6.97 -6.56
CA LYS A 32 -0.38 6.34 -7.02
C LYS A 32 -0.05 5.05 -6.25
N ALA A 33 -0.43 4.94 -4.97
CA ALA A 33 -0.23 3.72 -4.20
C ALA A 33 -1.01 2.51 -4.75
N THR A 34 -2.16 2.74 -5.40
CA THR A 34 -3.00 1.67 -5.96
C THR A 34 -2.36 0.96 -7.16
N GLU A 35 -1.39 1.62 -7.80
CA GLU A 35 -0.66 1.12 -8.96
C GLU A 35 0.54 0.23 -8.56
N ILE A 36 0.97 0.30 -7.29
CA ILE A 36 2.10 -0.48 -6.78
C ILE A 36 1.69 -1.95 -6.62
N LYS A 37 2.44 -2.84 -7.27
CA LYS A 37 2.32 -4.30 -7.15
C LYS A 37 3.53 -4.82 -6.41
N LEU A 38 3.31 -5.36 -5.23
CA LEU A 38 4.37 -5.92 -4.40
C LEU A 38 4.49 -7.41 -4.68
N THR A 39 5.70 -7.88 -4.85
CA THR A 39 6.03 -9.30 -4.94
C THR A 39 5.83 -9.98 -3.58
N PRO A 40 5.70 -11.31 -3.55
CA PRO A 40 5.63 -12.05 -2.28
C PRO A 40 6.84 -11.81 -1.37
N GLU A 41 8.03 -11.62 -1.94
CA GLU A 41 9.26 -11.33 -1.20
C GLU A 41 9.22 -9.93 -0.57
N GLU A 42 8.80 -8.90 -1.33
CA GLU A 42 8.63 -7.55 -0.79
C GLU A 42 7.56 -7.48 0.30
N LEU A 43 6.46 -8.22 0.14
CA LEU A 43 5.42 -8.33 1.18
C LEU A 43 5.97 -8.95 2.47
N LEU A 44 6.75 -10.03 2.35
CA LEU A 44 7.37 -10.69 3.48
C LEU A 44 8.39 -9.79 4.18
N TRP A 45 9.20 -9.07 3.39
CA TRP A 45 10.16 -8.11 3.90
C TRP A 45 9.46 -6.96 4.65
N LEU A 46 8.36 -6.42 4.10
CA LEU A 46 7.58 -5.37 4.77
C LEU A 46 6.94 -5.83 6.09
N GLU A 47 6.60 -7.11 6.22
CA GLU A 47 6.02 -7.71 7.43
C GLU A 47 7.09 -8.01 8.50
N THR A 48 8.24 -8.55 8.08
CA THR A 48 9.22 -9.15 8.99
C THR A 48 10.49 -8.33 9.18
N GLY A 49 10.82 -7.45 8.22
CA GLY A 49 12.04 -6.65 8.20
C GLY A 49 13.33 -7.45 7.92
N VAL A 50 13.22 -8.70 7.49
CA VAL A 50 14.35 -9.60 7.22
C VAL A 50 14.63 -9.66 5.72
N GLU A 51 15.91 -9.52 5.35
CA GLU A 51 16.43 -9.71 3.99
C GLU A 51 16.51 -11.19 3.59
#